data_AF-J7ICQ5-F1
#
_entry.id   AF-J7ICQ5-F1
#
_cell.length_a   1.000
_cell.length_b   1.000
_cell.length_c   1.000
_cell.angle_alpha   90.00
_cell.angle_beta   90.00
_cell.angle_gamma   90.00
#
_symmetry.space_group_name_H-M   'P 1'
#
loop_
_entity.id
_entity.type
_entity.pdbx_description
1 polymer ?
#
loop_
_entity_poly.entity_id
_entity_poly.type
_entity_poly.pdbx_seq_one_letter_code
_entity_poly.pdbx_strand_id
1 'polypeptide(L)'
;LILVMFGCGAVAQLVLSGGSHGMFLTVNFAFGFAATLGILVCGQVSGGHLNPAVTFALCLLGRERWRKFPMYFAFQTLGAFLGSGIIFGLYFDALWGLAGKLIVTGPNATAGIFATYPGEHLNLLNGFFDQVIG
;
A
#
# COMPACT_ATOMS: atom_id res chain seq x y z
N LEU A 1 7.43 2.01 4.93
CA LEU A 1 6.97 1.73 6.31
C LEU A 1 5.73 2.54 6.63
N ILE A 2 5.85 3.84 6.89
CA ILE A 2 4.75 4.72 7.31
C ILE A 2 3.55 4.63 6.35
N LEU A 3 3.79 4.84 5.05
CA LEU A 3 2.74 4.78 4.02
C LEU A 3 1.91 3.48 4.09
N VAL A 4 2.59 2.34 4.14
CA VAL A 4 1.96 1.02 4.13
C VAL A 4 1.31 0.70 5.47
N MET A 5 1.94 1.09 6.58
CA MET A 5 1.38 0.84 7.91
C MET A 5 0.03 1.55 8.09
N PHE A 6 -0.05 2.84 7.77
CA PHE A 6 -1.31 3.58 7.87
C PHE A 6 -2.31 3.20 6.77
N GLY A 7 -1.85 3.01 5.53
CA GLY A 7 -2.71 2.62 4.42
C GLY A 7 -3.36 1.24 4.62
N CYS A 8 -2.54 0.20 4.79
CA CYS A 8 -3.03 -1.16 5.06
C CYS A 8 -3.78 -1.25 6.39
N GLY A 9 -3.40 -0.48 7.41
CA GLY A 9 -4.15 -0.41 8.67
C GLY A 9 -5.58 0.11 8.48
N ALA A 10 -5.76 1.15 7.65
CA ALA A 10 -7.09 1.66 7.33
C ALA A 10 -7.92 0.66 6.52
N VAL A 11 -7.30 -0.06 5.57
CA VAL A 11 -7.99 -1.13 4.83
C VAL A 11 -8.34 -2.29 5.77
N ALA A 12 -7.45 -2.68 6.68
CA ALA A 12 -7.70 -3.69 7.69
C ALA A 12 -8.90 -3.30 8.56
N GLN A 13 -8.96 -2.05 9.01
CA GLN A 13 -10.08 -1.53 9.80
C GLN A 13 -11.39 -1.56 9.01
N LEU A 14 -11.39 -1.16 7.73
CA LEU A 14 -12.57 -1.25 6.86
C LEU A 14 -13.06 -2.70 6.72
N VAL A 15 -12.17 -3.61 6.35
CA VAL A 15 -12.52 -5.00 6.03
C VAL A 15 -12.90 -5.78 7.29
N LEU A 16 -12.10 -5.71 8.35
CA LEU A 16 -12.28 -6.52 9.56
C LEU A 16 -13.43 -6.04 10.44
N SER A 17 -13.82 -4.76 10.33
CA SER A 17 -15.00 -4.24 11.03
C SER A 17 -16.31 -4.43 10.25
N GLY A 18 -16.28 -5.05 9.06
CA GLY A 18 -17.45 -5.14 8.19
C GLY A 18 -17.99 -3.76 7.76
N GLY A 19 -17.14 -2.74 7.69
CA GLY A 19 -17.53 -1.36 7.35
C GLY A 19 -18.12 -0.52 8.48
N SER A 20 -18.15 -1.02 9.73
CA SER A 20 -18.67 -0.25 10.87
C SER A 20 -17.69 0.81 11.40
N HIS A 21 -16.39 0.56 11.29
CA HIS A 21 -15.33 1.44 11.81
C HIS A 21 -14.46 2.04 10.70
N GLY A 22 -14.82 1.83 9.43
CA GLY A 22 -14.12 2.40 8.29
C GLY A 22 -15.04 2.47 7.08
N MET A 23 -14.75 3.41 6.19
CA MET A 23 -15.40 3.53 4.88
C MET A 23 -14.35 3.79 3.81
N PHE A 24 -14.72 3.63 2.54
CA PHE A 24 -13.80 3.86 1.42
C PHE A 24 -13.10 5.24 1.49
N LEU A 25 -13.84 6.28 1.88
CA LEU A 25 -13.30 7.63 2.08
C LEU A 25 -12.19 7.69 3.15
N THR A 26 -12.34 6.96 4.25
CA THR A 26 -11.33 6.93 5.32
C THR A 26 -10.03 6.27 4.87
N VAL A 27 -10.12 5.26 3.99
CA VAL A 27 -8.95 4.63 3.38
C VAL A 27 -8.20 5.63 2.49
N ASN A 28 -8.92 6.37 1.65
CA ASN A 28 -8.33 7.38 0.78
C ASN A 28 -7.59 8.47 1.57
N PHE A 29 -8.22 9.00 2.63
CA PHE A 29 -7.57 9.97 3.51
C PHE A 29 -6.37 9.37 4.26
N ALA A 30 -6.47 8.13 4.73
CA ALA A 30 -5.37 7.46 5.41
C ALA A 30 -4.14 7.35 4.50
N PHE A 31 -4.29 6.89 3.26
CA PHE A 31 -3.17 6.84 2.30
C PHE A 31 -2.62 8.24 1.99
N GLY A 32 -3.48 9.24 1.78
CA GLY A 32 -3.05 10.63 1.50
C GLY A 32 -2.26 11.26 2.64
N PHE A 33 -2.74 11.13 3.89
CA PHE A 33 -2.02 11.63 5.06
C PHE A 33 -0.77 10.82 5.36
N ALA A 34 -0.79 9.50 5.16
CA ALA A 34 0.38 8.66 5.35
C ALA A 34 1.50 8.97 4.35
N ALA A 35 1.16 9.29 3.10
CA ALA A 35 2.10 9.78 2.11
C ALA A 35 2.70 11.11 2.55
N THR A 36 1.87 12.07 2.95
CA THR A 36 2.32 13.37 3.48
C THR A 36 3.29 13.20 4.65
N LEU A 37 2.94 12.37 5.64
CA LEU A 37 3.78 12.13 6.81
C LEU A 37 5.09 11.43 6.44
N GLY A 38 5.04 10.46 5.52
CA GLY A 38 6.25 9.83 4.98
C GLY A 38 7.18 10.84 4.28
N ILE A 39 6.62 11.80 3.54
CA ILE A 39 7.39 12.85 2.87
C ILE A 39 7.99 13.80 3.91
N LEU A 40 7.25 14.19 4.95
CA LEU A 40 7.77 15.05 6.01
C LEU A 40 8.94 14.40 6.75
N VAL A 41 8.88 13.08 6.99
CA VAL A 41 9.96 12.34 7.67
C VAL A 41 11.18 12.15 6.76
N CYS A 42 10.98 11.73 5.52
CA CYS A 42 12.08 11.30 4.64
C CYS A 42 12.51 12.34 3.59
N GLY A 43 11.80 13.48 3.50
CA GLY A 43 11.92 14.46 2.43
C GLY A 43 13.31 15.10 2.34
N GLN A 44 13.84 15.57 3.46
CA GLN A 44 15.15 16.24 3.50
C GLN A 44 16.33 15.28 3.27
N VAL A 45 16.13 13.97 3.46
CA VAL A 45 17.20 12.95 3.35
C VAL A 45 17.20 12.27 1.99
N SER A 46 16.02 11.84 1.52
CA SER A 46 15.87 10.97 0.34
C SER A 46 15.03 11.58 -0.77
N GLY A 47 14.52 12.81 -0.60
CA GLY A 47 13.53 13.41 -1.50
C GLY A 47 12.10 12.90 -1.27
N GLY A 48 11.88 11.98 -0.33
CA GLY A 48 10.55 11.49 0.03
C GLY A 48 9.87 10.71 -1.10
N HIS A 49 10.61 9.97 -1.93
CA HIS A 49 10.04 9.32 -3.11
C HIS A 49 8.96 8.30 -2.77
N LEU A 50 9.18 7.50 -1.72
CA LEU A 50 8.27 6.49 -1.14
C LEU A 50 7.64 5.46 -2.11
N ASN A 51 7.98 5.54 -3.40
CA ASN A 51 7.38 4.80 -4.49
C ASN A 51 8.46 4.53 -5.56
N PRO A 52 8.63 3.26 -5.97
CA PRO A 52 9.55 2.90 -7.04
C PRO A 52 9.24 3.59 -8.38
N ALA A 53 7.97 3.75 -8.75
CA ALA A 53 7.56 4.42 -9.98
C ALA A 53 7.94 5.90 -9.98
N VAL A 54 7.78 6.59 -8.84
CA VAL A 54 8.22 7.98 -8.67
C VAL A 54 9.74 8.08 -8.79
N THR A 55 10.47 7.16 -8.15
CA THR A 55 11.94 7.11 -8.24
C THR A 55 12.39 6.86 -9.67
N PHE A 56 11.72 5.96 -10.39
CA PHE A 56 12.00 5.65 -11.79
C PHE A 56 11.76 6.87 -12.69
N ALA A 57 10.63 7.55 -12.52
CA ALA A 57 10.32 8.78 -13.26
C ALA A 57 11.37 9.88 -13.02
N LEU A 58 11.83 10.06 -11.78
CA LEU A 58 12.89 11.02 -11.46
C LEU A 58 14.24 10.63 -12.09
N CYS A 59 14.55 9.34 -12.21
CA CYS A 59 15.73 8.87 -12.93
C CYS A 59 15.62 9.15 -14.45
N LEU A 60 14.45 8.91 -15.04
CA LEU A 60 14.18 9.20 -16.46
C LEU A 60 14.31 10.70 -16.77
N LEU A 61 13.81 11.56 -15.87
CA LEU A 61 13.88 13.01 -15.99
C LEU A 61 15.27 13.59 -15.64
N GLY A 62 16.26 12.74 -15.34
CA GLY A 62 17.62 13.18 -14.99
C GLY A 62 17.72 13.89 -13.63
N ARG A 63 16.69 13.79 -12.78
CA ARG A 63 16.64 14.42 -11.45
C ARG A 63 17.25 13.54 -10.36
N GLU A 64 17.37 12.24 -10.60
CA GLU A 64 18.03 11.29 -9.70
C GLU A 64 19.00 10.39 -10.45
N ARG A 65 20.07 9.93 -9.77
CA ARG A 65 21.07 9.06 -10.41
C ARG A 65 20.55 7.63 -10.53
N TRP A 66 20.61 7.05 -11.72
CA TRP A 66 20.26 5.64 -11.99
C TRP A 66 20.91 4.64 -11.03
N ARG A 67 22.15 4.87 -10.59
CA ARG A 67 22.83 3.99 -9.63
C ARG A 67 22.12 3.87 -8.28
N LYS A 68 21.32 4.87 -7.88
CA LYS A 68 20.56 4.83 -6.64
C LYS A 68 19.22 4.10 -6.78
N PHE A 69 18.70 3.95 -8.00
CA PHE A 69 17.39 3.34 -8.23
C PHE A 69 17.24 1.94 -7.60
N PRO A 70 18.20 1.00 -7.74
CA PRO A 70 18.09 -0.32 -7.10
C PRO A 70 18.04 -0.24 -5.58
N MET A 71 18.79 0.68 -4.95
CA MET A 71 18.76 0.88 -3.51
C MET A 71 17.41 1.44 -3.06
N TYR A 72 16.89 2.45 -3.76
CA TYR A 72 15.55 3.00 -3.46
C TYR A 72 14.48 1.92 -3.58
N PHE A 73 14.50 1.14 -4.66
CA PHE A 73 13.57 0.03 -4.87
C PHE A 73 13.64 -0.98 -3.72
N ALA A 74 14.84 -1.42 -3.35
CA ALA A 74 15.04 -2.40 -2.28
C ALA A 74 14.55 -1.91 -0.91
N PHE A 75 14.87 -0.67 -0.53
CA PHE A 75 14.44 -0.14 0.78
C PHE A 75 12.97 0.27 0.82
N GLN A 76 12.40 0.73 -0.30
CA GLN A 76 10.97 1.00 -0.40
C GLN A 76 10.16 -0.30 -0.29
N THR A 77 10.57 -1.36 -0.99
CA THR A 77 9.92 -2.68 -0.91
C THR A 77 10.10 -3.34 0.45
N LEU A 78 11.31 -3.29 1.04
CA LEU A 78 11.55 -3.77 2.40
C LEU A 78 10.69 -3.00 3.42
N GLY A 79 10.64 -1.68 3.29
CA GLY A 79 9.81 -0.84 4.15
C GLY A 79 8.32 -1.09 3.98
N ALA A 80 7.86 -1.48 2.79
CA ALA A 80 6.48 -1.92 2.55
C ALA A 80 6.22 -3.27 3.22
N PHE A 81 7.09 -4.26 2.98
CA PHE A 81 7.01 -5.59 3.56
C PHE A 81 6.95 -5.57 5.09
N LEU A 82 7.86 -4.82 5.74
CA LEU A 82 7.86 -4.68 7.20
C LEU A 82 6.60 -3.95 7.69
N GLY A 83 6.11 -2.96 6.95
CA GLY A 83 4.87 -2.24 7.30
C GLY A 83 3.66 -3.17 7.26
N SER A 84 3.55 -3.99 6.23
CA SER A 84 2.51 -5.03 6.13
C SER A 84 2.64 -6.07 7.24
N GLY A 85 3.87 -6.49 7.58
CA GLY A 85 4.11 -7.43 8.68
C GLY A 85 3.65 -6.91 10.04
N ILE A 86 3.89 -5.62 10.32
CA ILE A 86 3.39 -4.96 11.54
C ILE A 86 1.86 -4.97 11.59
N ILE A 87 1.19 -4.61 10.48
CA ILE A 87 -0.28 -4.62 10.42
C ILE A 87 -0.85 -6.04 10.53
N PHE A 88 -0.20 -7.01 9.90
CA PHE A 88 -0.58 -8.42 10.04
C PHE A 88 -0.51 -8.89 11.49
N GLY A 89 0.58 -8.57 12.20
CA GLY A 89 0.72 -8.90 13.62
C GLY A 89 -0.29 -8.16 14.50
N LEU A 90 -0.50 -6.85 14.26
CA LEU A 90 -1.42 -6.02 15.02
C LEU A 90 -2.88 -6.49 14.90
N TYR A 91 -3.30 -6.91 13.71
CA TYR A 91 -4.66 -7.37 13.43
C TYR A 91 -4.80 -8.89 13.41
N PHE A 92 -3.82 -9.65 13.92
CA PHE A 92 -3.79 -11.10 13.82
C PHE A 92 -5.07 -11.76 14.36
N ASP A 93 -5.51 -11.36 15.55
CA ASP A 93 -6.71 -11.91 16.18
C ASP A 93 -7.98 -11.60 15.39
N ALA A 94 -8.07 -10.40 14.82
CA ALA A 94 -9.20 -9.99 13.99
C ALA A 94 -9.21 -10.69 12.63
N LEU A 95 -8.04 -10.88 12.02
CA LEU A 95 -7.86 -11.65 10.78
C LEU A 95 -8.30 -13.10 10.98
N TRP A 96 -7.90 -13.72 12.10
CA TRP A 96 -8.28 -15.08 12.42
C TRP A 96 -9.77 -15.17 12.81
N GLY A 97 -10.30 -14.18 13.52
CA GLY A 97 -11.70 -14.12 13.94
C GLY A 97 -12.70 -14.00 12.80
N LEU A 98 -12.32 -13.41 11.66
CA LEU A 98 -13.23 -13.21 10.52
C LEU A 98 -13.62 -14.53 9.83
N ALA A 99 -12.66 -15.43 9.60
CA ALA A 99 -12.88 -16.63 8.80
C ALA A 99 -12.16 -17.89 9.29
N GLY A 100 -11.32 -17.79 10.33
CA GLY A 100 -10.48 -18.89 10.82
C GLY A 100 -9.41 -19.38 9.84
N LYS A 101 -9.27 -18.71 8.69
CA LYS A 101 -8.31 -19.02 7.63
C LYS A 101 -8.03 -17.76 6.81
N LEU A 102 -6.87 -17.72 6.17
CA LEU A 102 -6.45 -16.64 5.28
C LEU A 102 -6.95 -16.93 3.86
N ILE A 103 -7.81 -16.04 3.33
CA ILE A 103 -8.50 -16.22 2.05
C ILE A 103 -8.11 -15.08 1.10
N VAL A 104 -7.84 -15.42 -0.16
CA VAL A 104 -7.45 -14.45 -1.20
C VAL A 104 -8.66 -13.89 -1.95
N THR A 105 -9.67 -14.71 -2.24
CA THR A 105 -10.84 -14.34 -3.05
C THR A 105 -12.14 -14.78 -2.39
N GLY A 106 -13.22 -14.02 -2.59
CA GLY A 106 -14.55 -14.30 -2.04
C GLY A 106 -14.99 -13.31 -0.97
N PRO A 107 -16.16 -13.53 -0.34
CA PRO A 107 -16.81 -12.54 0.54
C PRO A 107 -16.00 -12.21 1.80
N ASN A 108 -15.22 -13.17 2.31
CA ASN A 108 -14.38 -12.99 3.51
C ASN A 108 -12.89 -12.94 3.15
N ALA A 109 -12.55 -12.43 1.96
CA ALA A 109 -11.16 -12.30 1.54
C ALA A 109 -10.41 -11.25 2.37
N THR A 110 -9.23 -11.62 2.87
CA THR A 110 -8.39 -10.75 3.71
C THR A 110 -7.10 -10.33 2.99
N ALA A 111 -6.73 -10.98 1.88
CA ALA A 111 -5.53 -10.63 1.13
C ALA A 111 -5.58 -9.20 0.54
N GLY A 112 -6.79 -8.70 0.25
CA GLY A 112 -7.03 -7.33 -0.24
C GLY A 112 -6.60 -6.22 0.73
N ILE A 113 -6.34 -6.56 2.00
CA ILE A 113 -5.80 -5.61 3.00
C ILE A 113 -4.37 -5.19 2.65
N PHE A 114 -3.58 -6.11 2.07
CA PHE A 114 -2.14 -5.93 1.88
C PHE A 114 -1.74 -5.65 0.43
N ALA A 115 -2.55 -6.08 -0.54
CA ALA A 115 -2.31 -5.88 -1.96
C ALA A 115 -3.61 -5.62 -2.70
N THR A 116 -3.54 -4.92 -3.82
CA THR A 116 -4.69 -4.65 -4.67
C THR A 116 -4.98 -5.85 -5.57
N TYR A 117 -6.27 -6.14 -5.74
CA TYR A 117 -6.77 -7.16 -6.66
C TYR A 117 -7.77 -6.52 -7.61
N PRO A 118 -7.77 -6.88 -8.91
CA PRO A 118 -8.70 -6.31 -9.87
C PRO A 118 -10.14 -6.73 -9.55
N GLY A 119 -11.10 -5.85 -9.86
CA GLY A 119 -12.51 -6.22 -9.82
C GLY A 119 -12.85 -7.26 -10.88
N GLU A 120 -13.91 -8.06 -10.66
CA GLU A 120 -14.30 -9.16 -11.56
C GLU A 120 -14.60 -8.72 -13.00
N HIS A 121 -14.96 -7.45 -13.18
CA HIS A 121 -15.27 -6.85 -14.48
C HIS A 121 -14.03 -6.36 -15.26
N LEU A 122 -12.85 -6.37 -14.65
CA LEU A 122 -11.64 -5.74 -15.20
C LEU A 122 -10.76 -6.80 -15.88
N ASN A 123 -10.50 -6.61 -17.18
CA ASN A 123 -9.52 -7.43 -17.90
C ASN A 123 -8.10 -6.87 -17.73
N LEU A 124 -7.08 -7.68 -18.08
CA LEU A 124 -5.67 -7.31 -17.90
C LEU A 124 -5.28 -6.03 -18.66
N LEU A 125 -5.80 -5.84 -19.88
CA LEU A 125 -5.46 -4.70 -20.72
C LEU A 125 -6.03 -3.39 -20.15
N ASN A 126 -7.30 -3.40 -19.73
CA ASN A 126 -7.91 -2.24 -19.09
C ASN A 126 -7.28 -1.95 -17.73
N GLY A 127 -6.96 -2.98 -16.95
CA GLY A 127 -6.23 -2.81 -15.69
C GLY A 127 -4.83 -2.23 -15.87
N PHE A 128 -4.14 -2.57 -16.96
CA PHE A 128 -2.87 -1.94 -17.30
C PHE A 128 -3.03 -0.44 -17.57
N PHE A 129 -4.00 -0.05 -18.43
CA PHE A 129 -4.22 1.37 -18.74
C PHE A 129 -4.73 2.16 -17.54
N ASP A 130 -5.57 1.57 -16.70
CA ASP A 130 -6.03 2.14 -15.43
C ASP A 130 -4.83 2.53 -14.53
N GLN A 131 -3.90 1.60 -14.30
CA GLN A 131 -2.72 1.86 -13.45
C GLN A 131 -1.69 2.81 -14.10
N VAL A 132 -1.67 2.92 -15.43
CA VAL A 132 -0.81 3.88 -16.14
C VAL A 132 -1.36 5.30 -16.04
N ILE A 133 -2.68 5.47 -16.07
CA ILE A 133 -3.35 6.78 -15.99
C ILE A 133 -3.37 7.29 -14.54
N GLY A 134 -3.70 6.41 -13.59
CA GLY A 134 -3.82 6.72 -12.16
C GLY A 134 -5.25 6.94 -11.70
#